data_AF-A0A7S3FD58-F1
#
_entry.id   AF-A0A7S3FD58-F1
#
_cell.length_a   1.000
_cell.length_b   1.000
_cell.length_c   1.000
_cell.angle_alpha   90.00
_cell.angle_beta   90.00
_cell.angle_gamma   90.00
#
_symmetry.space_group_name_H-M   'P 1'
#
loop_
_entity.id
_entity.type
_entity.pdbx_description
1 polymer ?
#
loop_
_entity_poly.entity_id
_entity_poly.type
_entity_poly.pdbx_seq_one_letter_code
_entity_poly.pdbx_strand_id
1 'polypeptide(L)'
;GRKVPCIAAPPHLVKKGRNALTPATSGAHKGEQRRLYLTIEGRGTYVVRSHIERLLKEDVGRFPRQLPKLTREVVYPGAWEKMRVGLAARLLSNSVADALDKAADAESILIEQDSIRATALYCRQWNRLYDLLTRRQPVDSAAARLFCAELRSAAKWFDAAAAAAAS
;
A
#
# COMPACT_ATOMS: atom_id res chain seq x y z
N GLY A 1 -6.98 22.40 -27.95
CA GLY A 1 -8.06 21.47 -27.55
C GLY A 1 -8.08 21.31 -26.05
N ARG A 2 -9.27 21.26 -25.42
CA ARG A 2 -9.39 20.98 -23.98
C ARG A 2 -9.06 19.51 -23.72
N LYS A 3 -8.12 19.23 -22.81
CA LYS A 3 -7.83 17.87 -22.37
C LYS A 3 -8.88 17.46 -21.33
N VAL A 4 -9.56 16.32 -21.54
CA VAL A 4 -10.46 15.72 -20.55
C VAL A 4 -9.63 14.70 -19.75
N PRO A 5 -9.39 14.93 -18.45
CA PRO A 5 -8.63 13.99 -17.64
C PRO A 5 -9.48 12.75 -17.31
N CYS A 6 -8.96 11.56 -17.63
CA CYS A 6 -9.56 10.29 -17.24
C CYS A 6 -9.07 9.90 -15.84
N ILE A 7 -9.91 10.06 -14.80
CA ILE A 7 -9.55 9.73 -13.42
C ILE A 7 -10.13 8.35 -13.08
N ALA A 8 -9.25 7.40 -12.71
CA ALA A 8 -9.69 6.11 -12.21
C ALA A 8 -10.37 6.26 -10.83
N ALA A 9 -11.45 5.51 -10.61
CA ALA A 9 -12.21 5.57 -9.37
C ALA A 9 -11.33 5.20 -8.15
N PRO A 10 -11.21 6.07 -7.12
CA PRO A 10 -10.32 5.85 -5.98
C PRO A 10 -10.50 4.52 -5.24
N PRO A 11 -11.75 4.04 -5.01
CA PRO A 11 -11.98 2.73 -4.39
C PRO A 11 -11.40 1.56 -5.19
N HIS A 12 -11.33 1.66 -6.52
CA HIS A 12 -10.75 0.63 -7.36
C HIS A 12 -9.23 0.66 -7.35
N LEU A 13 -8.63 1.85 -7.21
CA LEU A 13 -7.18 2.02 -7.11
C LEU A 13 -6.61 1.34 -5.87
N VAL A 14 -7.16 1.62 -4.67
CA VAL A 14 -6.67 0.97 -3.43
C VAL A 14 -6.86 -0.55 -3.44
N LYS A 15 -7.94 -1.05 -4.07
CA LYS A 15 -8.15 -2.49 -4.29
C LYS A 15 -7.09 -3.08 -5.20
N LYS A 16 -6.70 -2.37 -6.28
CA LYS A 16 -5.62 -2.80 -7.19
C LYS A 16 -4.28 -2.85 -6.45
N GLY A 17 -3.96 -1.83 -5.63
CA GLY A 17 -2.76 -1.85 -4.78
C GLY A 17 -2.70 -3.10 -3.89
N ARG A 18 -3.76 -3.37 -3.13
CA ARG A 18 -3.80 -4.56 -2.25
C ARG A 18 -3.78 -5.88 -3.03
N ASN A 19 -4.42 -5.92 -4.20
CA ASN A 19 -4.42 -7.10 -5.07
C ASN A 19 -3.05 -7.35 -5.73
N ALA A 20 -2.22 -6.31 -5.91
CA ALA A 20 -0.86 -6.46 -6.41
C ALA A 20 0.03 -7.25 -5.42
N LEU A 21 -0.26 -7.15 -4.13
CA LEU A 21 0.38 -7.95 -3.07
C LEU A 21 -0.20 -9.35 -2.92
N THR A 22 -1.37 -9.62 -3.49
CA THR A 22 -2.07 -10.90 -3.30
C THR A 22 -1.59 -11.92 -4.33
N PRO A 23 -1.26 -13.16 -3.92
CA PRO A 23 -0.90 -14.23 -4.85
C PRO A 23 -1.99 -14.43 -5.91
N ALA A 24 -1.60 -14.86 -7.10
CA ALA A 24 -2.59 -15.22 -8.10
C ALA A 24 -3.41 -16.43 -7.61
N THR A 25 -4.74 -16.29 -7.65
CA THR A 25 -5.66 -17.33 -7.19
C THR A 25 -6.15 -18.26 -8.31
N SER A 26 -5.76 -17.97 -9.56
CA SER A 26 -6.20 -18.66 -10.77
C SER A 26 -5.16 -18.49 -11.89
N GLY A 27 -5.12 -19.44 -12.83
CA GLY A 27 -4.20 -19.43 -13.98
C GLY A 27 -2.86 -20.13 -13.71
N ALA A 28 -1.94 -20.07 -14.68
CA ALA A 28 -0.64 -20.75 -14.65
C ALA A 28 0.26 -20.35 -13.46
N HIS A 29 0.04 -19.16 -12.89
CA HIS A 29 0.80 -18.61 -11.76
C HIS A 29 0.11 -18.82 -10.40
N LYS A 30 -0.84 -19.76 -10.29
CA LYS A 30 -1.63 -19.97 -9.07
C LYS A 30 -0.72 -20.31 -7.89
N GLY A 31 -0.82 -19.53 -6.81
CA GLY A 31 -0.03 -19.71 -5.60
C GLY A 31 1.33 -19.00 -5.61
N GLU A 32 1.74 -18.43 -6.75
CA GLU A 32 2.99 -17.68 -6.84
C GLU A 32 2.85 -16.34 -6.10
N GLN A 33 3.77 -16.08 -5.16
CA GLN A 33 3.85 -14.78 -4.50
C GLN A 33 4.27 -13.72 -5.52
N ARG A 34 3.46 -12.68 -5.66
CA ARG A 34 3.84 -11.50 -6.42
C ARG A 34 4.83 -10.69 -5.61
N ARG A 35 6.08 -10.66 -6.05
CA ARG A 35 7.09 -9.72 -5.55
C ARG A 35 6.95 -8.44 -6.37
N LEU A 36 6.57 -7.36 -5.71
CA LEU A 36 6.61 -6.05 -6.36
C LEU A 36 7.99 -5.46 -6.10
N TYR A 37 8.64 -4.93 -7.13
CA TYR A 37 9.92 -4.26 -6.99
C TYR A 37 9.67 -2.76 -6.91
N LEU A 38 10.26 -2.10 -5.93
CA LEU A 38 10.25 -0.65 -5.78
C LEU A 38 11.68 -0.14 -5.74
N THR A 39 11.94 0.97 -6.41
CA THR A 39 13.19 1.70 -6.23
C THR A 39 12.98 2.81 -5.21
N ILE A 40 13.73 2.76 -4.11
CA ILE A 40 13.75 3.76 -3.05
C ILE A 40 15.16 4.35 -3.01
N GLU A 41 15.29 5.66 -3.23
CA GLU A 41 16.59 6.36 -3.20
C GLU A 41 17.64 5.75 -4.15
N GLY A 42 17.20 5.27 -5.31
CA GLY A 42 18.08 4.65 -6.31
C GLY A 42 18.46 3.19 -6.02
N ARG A 43 17.99 2.62 -4.89
CA ARG A 43 18.16 1.20 -4.57
C ARG A 43 16.85 0.47 -4.79
N GLY A 44 16.90 -0.57 -5.61
CA GLY A 44 15.75 -1.42 -5.81
C GLY A 44 15.60 -2.44 -4.69
N THR A 45 14.38 -2.62 -4.21
CA THR A 45 14.02 -3.46 -3.08
C THR A 45 12.64 -4.06 -3.29
N TYR A 46 12.36 -5.15 -2.59
CA TYR A 46 11.10 -5.88 -2.74
C TYR A 46 10.05 -5.41 -1.75
N VAL A 47 8.84 -5.23 -2.24
CA VAL A 47 7.64 -5.16 -1.41
C VAL A 47 7.06 -6.56 -1.34
N VAL A 48 6.95 -7.05 -0.12
CA VAL A 48 6.56 -8.44 0.13
C VAL A 48 5.42 -8.49 1.13
N ARG A 49 4.39 -9.24 0.75
CA ARG A 49 3.21 -9.45 1.59
C ARG A 49 3.52 -10.22 2.87
N SER A 50 4.50 -11.12 2.85
CA SER A 50 4.89 -11.92 4.01
C SER A 50 5.25 -11.07 5.23
N HIS A 51 5.76 -9.84 5.06
CA HIS A 51 6.01 -8.95 6.20
C HIS A 51 4.70 -8.59 6.94
N ILE A 52 3.60 -8.36 6.21
CA ILE A 52 2.28 -8.07 6.79
C ILE A 52 1.68 -9.33 7.43
N GLU A 53 1.93 -10.50 6.83
CA GLU A 53 1.53 -11.80 7.39
C GLU A 53 2.24 -12.08 8.72
N ARG A 54 3.55 -11.76 8.80
CA ARG A 54 4.34 -11.82 10.04
C ARG A 54 3.76 -10.90 11.11
N LEU A 55 3.45 -9.63 10.76
CA LEU A 55 2.81 -8.70 11.70
C LEU A 55 1.48 -9.23 12.25
N LEU A 56 0.63 -9.83 11.40
CA LEU A 56 -0.62 -10.42 11.87
C LEU A 56 -0.36 -11.57 12.85
N LYS A 57 0.58 -12.46 12.55
CA LYS A 57 0.92 -13.59 13.41
C LYS A 57 1.40 -13.12 14.79
N GLU A 58 2.26 -12.13 14.82
CA GLU A 58 2.78 -11.55 16.07
C GLU A 58 1.71 -10.80 16.84
N ASP A 59 0.87 -10.02 16.17
CA ASP A 59 -0.15 -9.19 16.82
C ASP A 59 -1.30 -10.02 17.41
N VAL A 60 -1.66 -11.16 16.81
CA VAL A 60 -2.69 -12.07 17.35
C VAL A 60 -2.27 -12.68 18.69
N GLY A 61 -0.96 -12.83 18.94
CA GLY A 61 -0.43 -13.32 20.22
C GLY A 61 -0.30 -12.24 21.31
N ARG A 62 -0.58 -10.96 21.00
CA ARG A 62 -0.41 -9.84 21.94
C ARG A 62 -1.73 -9.43 22.58
N PHE A 63 -1.68 -9.06 23.86
CA PHE A 63 -2.78 -8.41 24.56
C PHE A 63 -2.25 -7.22 25.39
N PRO A 64 -2.68 -5.96 25.11
CA PRO A 64 -3.60 -5.57 24.04
C PRO A 64 -2.97 -5.70 22.64
N ARG A 65 -3.82 -5.90 21.63
CA ARG A 65 -3.38 -5.93 20.22
C ARG A 65 -2.94 -4.53 19.78
N GLN A 66 -1.83 -4.44 19.06
CA GLN A 66 -1.34 -3.22 18.44
C GLN A 66 -2.10 -2.90 17.14
N LEU A 67 -2.47 -3.93 16.37
CA LEU A 67 -3.19 -3.80 15.10
C LEU A 67 -4.53 -4.56 15.13
N PRO A 68 -5.49 -4.16 15.98
CA PRO A 68 -6.77 -4.87 16.12
C PRO A 68 -7.59 -4.92 14.82
N LYS A 69 -7.36 -3.96 13.90
CA LYS A 69 -8.02 -3.90 12.59
C LYS A 69 -7.35 -4.77 11.51
N LEU A 70 -6.14 -5.28 11.77
CA LEU A 70 -5.46 -6.23 10.90
C LEU A 70 -5.94 -7.63 11.26
N THR A 71 -6.85 -8.18 10.45
CA THR A 71 -7.44 -9.50 10.68
C THR A 71 -7.05 -10.46 9.57
N ARG A 72 -7.34 -11.76 9.76
CA ARG A 72 -7.10 -12.78 8.73
C ARG A 72 -7.79 -12.44 7.41
N GLU A 73 -9.00 -11.89 7.43
CA GLU A 73 -9.74 -11.47 6.22
C GLU A 73 -9.09 -10.30 5.49
N VAL A 74 -8.42 -9.41 6.23
CA VAL A 74 -7.69 -8.27 5.66
C VAL A 74 -6.46 -8.76 4.93
N VAL A 75 -5.69 -9.65 5.57
CA VAL A 75 -4.44 -10.19 5.02
C VAL A 75 -4.74 -11.21 3.93
N TYR A 76 -5.59 -12.19 4.18
CA TYR A 76 -5.98 -13.28 3.27
C TYR A 76 -7.43 -13.10 2.78
N PRO A 77 -7.69 -12.13 1.87
CA PRO A 77 -9.03 -11.91 1.38
C PRO A 77 -9.46 -13.04 0.44
N GLY A 78 -10.64 -13.61 0.70
CA GLY A 78 -11.34 -14.46 -0.25
C GLY A 78 -11.89 -13.67 -1.45
N ALA A 79 -12.64 -14.35 -2.32
CA ALA A 79 -13.20 -13.74 -3.53
C ALA A 79 -14.09 -12.53 -3.22
N TRP A 80 -14.89 -12.62 -2.15
CA TRP A 80 -15.80 -11.56 -1.72
C TRP A 80 -15.06 -10.43 -1.00
N GLU A 81 -14.11 -10.75 -0.13
CA GLU A 81 -13.30 -9.78 0.61
C GLU A 81 -12.42 -8.93 -0.31
N LYS A 82 -11.98 -9.49 -1.45
CA LYS A 82 -11.26 -8.74 -2.49
C LYS A 82 -12.08 -7.58 -3.04
N MET A 83 -13.41 -7.64 -3.00
CA MET A 83 -14.26 -6.56 -3.47
C MET A 83 -14.49 -5.46 -2.42
N ARG A 84 -14.23 -5.75 -1.15
CA ARG A 84 -14.44 -4.83 -0.03
C ARG A 84 -13.29 -3.83 0.09
N VAL A 85 -13.56 -2.59 -0.32
CA VAL A 85 -12.61 -1.47 -0.32
C VAL A 85 -12.08 -1.20 1.09
N GLY A 86 -12.95 -1.28 2.11
CA GLY A 86 -12.56 -1.07 3.50
C GLY A 86 -11.51 -2.06 4.01
N LEU A 87 -11.48 -3.30 3.50
CA LEU A 87 -10.44 -4.26 3.86
C LEU A 87 -9.11 -3.91 3.18
N ALA A 88 -9.15 -3.44 1.93
CA ALA A 88 -7.96 -2.96 1.23
C ALA A 88 -7.33 -1.74 1.93
N ALA A 89 -8.15 -0.78 2.34
CA ALA A 89 -7.71 0.42 3.06
C ALA A 89 -7.11 0.07 4.44
N ARG A 90 -7.66 -0.92 5.16
CA ARG A 90 -7.08 -1.39 6.43
C ARG A 90 -5.70 -2.02 6.25
N LEU A 91 -5.50 -2.81 5.20
CA LEU A 91 -4.21 -3.42 4.89
C LEU A 91 -3.17 -2.37 4.52
N LEU A 92 -3.54 -1.43 3.65
CA LEU A 92 -2.67 -0.35 3.16
C LEU A 92 -2.82 0.91 4.02
N SER A 93 -2.79 0.77 5.34
CA SER A 93 -2.98 1.88 6.28
C SER A 93 -1.67 2.38 6.87
N ASN A 94 -1.66 3.63 7.35
CA ASN A 94 -0.51 4.16 8.09
C ASN A 94 -0.18 3.33 9.34
N SER A 95 -1.18 2.81 10.06
CA SER A 95 -0.92 1.98 11.24
C SER A 95 -0.15 0.70 10.90
N VAL A 96 -0.42 0.08 9.75
CA VAL A 96 0.35 -1.08 9.27
C VAL A 96 1.76 -0.64 8.86
N ALA A 97 1.90 0.50 8.17
CA ALA A 97 3.20 1.05 7.80
C ALA A 97 4.07 1.34 9.04
N ASP A 98 3.52 1.97 10.06
CA ASP A 98 4.26 2.30 11.29
C ASP A 98 4.66 1.05 12.08
N ALA A 99 3.85 -0.01 12.04
CA ALA A 99 4.22 -1.30 12.61
C ALA A 99 5.33 -2.00 11.81
N LEU A 100 5.33 -1.87 10.49
CA LEU A 100 6.41 -2.36 9.62
C LEU A 100 7.71 -1.59 9.87
N ASP A 101 7.67 -0.26 10.00
CA ASP A 101 8.85 0.54 10.31
C ASP A 101 9.49 0.09 11.63
N LYS A 102 8.68 -0.11 12.68
CA LYS A 102 9.17 -0.67 13.95
C LYS A 102 9.77 -2.06 13.81
N ALA A 103 9.18 -2.92 12.98
CA ALA A 103 9.72 -4.25 12.71
C ALA A 103 11.04 -4.18 11.93
N ALA A 104 11.19 -3.20 11.03
CA ALA A 104 12.41 -2.96 10.29
C ALA A 104 13.54 -2.44 11.20
N ASP A 105 13.22 -1.58 12.17
CA ASP A 105 14.21 -1.06 13.12
C ASP A 105 14.73 -2.16 14.06
N ALA A 106 13.94 -3.22 14.28
CA ALA A 106 14.35 -4.41 15.04
C ALA A 106 15.03 -5.49 14.18
N GLU A 107 15.02 -5.37 12.85
CA GLU A 107 15.58 -6.34 11.93
C GLU A 107 17.09 -6.14 11.77
N SER A 108 17.86 -7.23 11.91
CA SER A 108 19.33 -7.17 11.86
C SER A 108 19.89 -7.39 10.46
N ILE A 109 19.12 -8.02 9.57
CA ILE A 109 19.53 -8.27 8.19
C ILE A 109 19.19 -7.05 7.33
N LEU A 110 20.19 -6.32 6.86
CA LEU A 110 20.01 -5.06 6.12
C LEU A 110 19.08 -5.20 4.89
N ILE A 111 19.25 -6.27 4.11
CA ILE A 111 18.41 -6.50 2.91
C ILE A 111 16.94 -6.71 3.31
N GLU A 112 16.70 -7.44 4.40
CA GLU A 112 15.35 -7.68 4.91
C GLU A 112 14.76 -6.39 5.51
N GLN A 113 15.56 -5.64 6.26
CA GLN A 113 15.20 -4.32 6.79
C GLN A 113 14.73 -3.37 5.67
N ASP A 114 15.48 -3.29 4.56
CA ASP A 114 15.12 -2.46 3.40
C ASP A 114 13.82 -2.95 2.74
N SER A 115 13.62 -4.27 2.65
CA SER A 115 12.40 -4.90 2.12
C SER A 115 11.16 -4.60 2.99
N ILE A 116 11.32 -4.62 4.31
CA ILE A 116 10.26 -4.26 5.26
C ILE A 116 9.92 -2.77 5.13
N ARG A 117 10.93 -1.88 5.10
CA ARG A 117 10.74 -0.43 4.90
C ARG A 117 10.07 -0.12 3.56
N ALA A 118 10.43 -0.85 2.50
CA ALA A 118 9.75 -0.72 1.22
C ALA A 118 8.28 -1.07 1.30
N THR A 119 7.95 -2.13 2.05
CA THR A 119 6.57 -2.53 2.29
C THR A 119 5.81 -1.51 3.12
N ALA A 120 6.46 -0.89 4.12
CA ALA A 120 5.91 0.21 4.90
C ALA A 120 5.60 1.43 4.01
N LEU A 121 6.56 1.84 3.19
CA LEU A 121 6.40 2.94 2.24
C LEU A 121 5.27 2.67 1.26
N TYR A 122 5.18 1.45 0.72
CA TYR A 122 4.08 1.04 -0.15
C TYR A 122 2.72 1.24 0.52
N CYS A 123 2.55 0.76 1.75
CA CYS A 123 1.31 0.94 2.52
C CYS A 123 0.99 2.43 2.72
N ARG A 124 1.99 3.23 3.12
CA ARG A 124 1.85 4.67 3.40
C ARG A 124 1.46 5.46 2.15
N GLN A 125 2.06 5.17 0.99
CA GLN A 125 1.77 5.89 -0.25
C GLN A 125 0.38 5.55 -0.79
N TRP A 126 -0.05 4.30 -0.68
CA TRP A 126 -1.43 3.93 -1.01
C TRP A 126 -2.45 4.54 -0.05
N ASN A 127 -2.18 4.56 1.25
CA ASN A 127 -3.03 5.25 2.23
C ASN A 127 -3.17 6.72 1.85
N ARG A 128 -2.03 7.42 1.64
CA ARG A 128 -1.99 8.84 1.31
C ARG A 128 -2.77 9.15 0.04
N LEU A 129 -2.59 8.35 -1.02
CA LEU A 129 -3.33 8.53 -2.26
C LEU A 129 -4.84 8.35 -2.03
N TYR A 130 -5.23 7.30 -1.31
CA TYR A 130 -6.64 7.01 -1.05
C TYR A 130 -7.30 8.12 -0.23
N ASP A 131 -6.63 8.62 0.81
CA ASP A 131 -7.13 9.72 1.64
C ASP A 131 -7.28 11.01 0.81
N LEU A 132 -6.29 11.37 0.00
CA LEU A 132 -6.37 12.55 -0.87
C LEU A 132 -7.52 12.43 -1.87
N LEU A 133 -7.72 11.26 -2.47
CA LEU A 133 -8.77 11.07 -3.47
C LEU A 133 -10.18 10.96 -2.88
N THR A 134 -10.31 10.66 -1.59
CA THR A 134 -11.61 10.50 -0.90
C THR A 134 -11.94 11.65 0.04
N ARG A 135 -10.97 12.53 0.32
CA ARG A 135 -11.17 13.76 1.08
C ARG A 135 -12.17 14.67 0.36
N ARG A 136 -13.08 15.28 1.13
CA ARG A 136 -13.94 16.35 0.61
C ARG A 136 -13.07 17.52 0.15
N GLN A 137 -13.30 18.00 -1.06
CA GLN A 137 -12.51 19.09 -1.62
C GLN A 137 -12.64 20.35 -0.74
N PRO A 138 -11.53 21.07 -0.50
CA PRO A 138 -11.60 22.33 0.21
C PRO A 138 -12.40 23.36 -0.59
N VAL A 139 -13.23 24.15 0.10
CA VAL A 139 -14.02 25.21 -0.54
C VAL A 139 -13.16 26.48 -0.77
N ASP A 140 -12.12 26.69 0.05
CA ASP A 140 -11.21 27.82 -0.08
C ASP A 140 -10.06 27.58 -1.09
N SER A 141 -9.68 28.66 -1.78
CA SER A 141 -8.71 28.68 -2.87
C SER A 141 -7.25 28.41 -2.42
N ALA A 142 -6.88 28.73 -1.18
CA ALA A 142 -5.54 28.42 -0.67
C ALA A 142 -5.44 26.92 -0.34
N ALA A 143 -6.45 26.38 0.34
CA ALA A 143 -6.52 24.96 0.66
C ALA A 143 -6.63 24.08 -0.60
N ALA A 144 -7.36 24.53 -1.64
CA ALA A 144 -7.44 23.82 -2.93
C ALA A 144 -6.08 23.75 -3.66
N ARG A 145 -5.26 24.80 -3.58
CA ARG A 145 -3.90 24.81 -4.14
C ARG A 145 -2.98 23.84 -3.42
N LEU A 146 -3.02 23.82 -2.08
CA LEU A 146 -2.27 22.87 -1.27
C LEU A 146 -2.68 21.42 -1.60
N PHE A 147 -3.98 21.14 -1.64
CA PHE A 147 -4.54 19.85 -2.02
C PHE A 147 -4.03 19.37 -3.39
N CYS A 148 -4.06 20.25 -4.40
CA CYS A 148 -3.53 19.94 -5.73
C CYS A 148 -2.03 19.61 -5.70
N ALA A 149 -1.25 20.33 -4.89
CA ALA A 149 0.18 20.06 -4.73
C ALA A 149 0.44 18.70 -4.07
N GLU A 150 -0.31 18.37 -3.02
CA GLU A 150 -0.24 17.07 -2.34
C GLU A 150 -0.61 15.92 -3.28
N LEU A 151 -1.69 16.07 -4.04
CA LEU A 151 -2.13 15.06 -5.01
C LEU A 151 -1.09 14.84 -6.12
N ARG A 152 -0.51 15.93 -6.65
CA ARG A 152 0.58 15.82 -7.64
C ARG A 152 1.82 15.14 -7.06
N SER A 153 2.18 15.47 -5.81
CA SER A 153 3.30 14.82 -5.12
C SER A 153 3.06 13.32 -4.95
N ALA A 154 1.85 12.93 -4.53
CA ALA A 154 1.48 11.52 -4.41
C ALA A 154 1.50 10.81 -5.78
N ALA A 155 0.93 11.42 -6.82
CA ALA A 155 0.90 10.85 -8.17
C ALA A 155 2.30 10.62 -8.75
N LYS A 156 3.23 11.57 -8.58
CA LYS A 156 4.62 11.45 -9.03
C LYS A 156 5.33 10.22 -8.47
N TRP A 157 5.00 9.80 -7.24
CA TRP A 157 5.57 8.59 -6.67
C TRP A 157 5.16 7.34 -7.45
N PHE A 158 3.89 7.26 -7.87
CA PHE A 158 3.39 6.15 -8.68
C PHE A 158 3.95 6.19 -10.11
N ASP A 159 4.10 7.39 -10.70
CA ASP A 159 4.72 7.54 -12.02
C ASP A 159 6.19 7.07 -11.99
N ALA A 160 6.94 7.45 -10.95
CA ALA A 160 8.32 7.02 -10.76
C ALA A 160 8.42 5.50 -10.53
N ALA A 161 7.53 4.93 -9.71
CA ALA A 161 7.48 3.50 -9.48
C ALA A 161 7.12 2.71 -10.74
N ALA A 162 6.22 3.24 -11.58
CA ALA A 162 5.86 2.63 -12.86
C ALA A 162 7.01 2.70 -13.87
N ALA A 163 7.73 3.83 -13.94
CA ALA A 163 8.91 3.96 -14.80
C ALA A 163 10.01 2.97 -14.41
N ALA A 164 10.29 2.80 -13.11
CA ALA A 164 11.28 1.86 -12.61
C ALA A 164 10.91 0.38 -12.85
N ALA A 165 9.64 0.07 -13.08
CA ALA A 165 9.19 -1.29 -13.42
C ALA A 165 9.29 -1.60 -14.92
N ALA A 166 9.48 -0.59 -15.77
CA ALA A 166 9.57 -0.73 -17.22
C ALA A 166 11.03 -0.73 -17.76
N SER A 167 11.99 -0.41 -16.88
CA SER A 167 13.44 -0.43 -17.12
C SER A 167 14.07 -1.72 -16.61
#